data_AF-A0A931RE48-F1
#
_entry.id   AF-A0A931RE48-F1
#
_cell.length_a   1.000
_cell.length_b   1.000
_cell.length_c   1.000
_cell.angle_alpha   90.00
_cell.angle_beta   90.00
_cell.angle_gamma   90.00
#
_symmetry.space_group_name_H-M   'P 1'
#
loop_
_entity.id
_entity.type
_entity.pdbx_description
1 polymer ?
#
loop_
_entity_poly.entity_id
_entity_poly.type
_entity_poly.pdbx_seq_one_letter_code
_entity_poly.pdbx_strand_id
1 'polypeptide(L)'
;MDQSTKYQQVIAVLKEKGYSDSQIVEFTQDLTSTSFSKLYSEAMLSFTDEDFKAIEKCIDQRQANEEIRKRYKLRTNKDPDQEALKFFDNFAEGFLQEYQKEQAVKPS
;
A
#
# COMPACT_ATOMS: atom_id res chain seq x y z
N MET A 1 19.46 -18.37 -7.75
CA MET A 1 18.06 -18.08 -8.14
C MET A 1 17.70 -16.79 -7.46
N ASP A 2 17.46 -15.74 -8.23
CA ASP A 2 17.25 -14.40 -7.69
C ASP A 2 15.87 -14.38 -6.99
N GLN A 3 15.85 -14.34 -5.65
CA GLN A 3 14.61 -14.28 -4.88
C GLN A 3 14.10 -12.84 -4.87
N SER A 4 13.71 -12.35 -6.05
CA SER A 4 13.09 -11.03 -6.15
C SER A 4 11.69 -11.09 -5.56
N THR A 5 11.35 -10.12 -4.71
CA THR A 5 10.00 -10.01 -4.13
C THR A 5 8.96 -9.83 -5.26
N LYS A 6 7.70 -10.21 -5.01
CA LYS A 6 6.61 -9.99 -6.00
C LYS A 6 6.58 -8.53 -6.46
N TYR A 7 6.81 -7.59 -5.55
CA TYR A 7 6.90 -6.18 -5.89
C TYR A 7 8.08 -5.85 -6.81
N GLN A 8 9.27 -6.41 -6.58
CA GLN A 8 10.41 -6.24 -7.49
C GLN A 8 10.11 -6.79 -8.89
N GLN A 9 9.31 -7.86 -9.00
CA GLN A 9 8.86 -8.38 -10.29
C GLN A 9 7.90 -7.41 -10.99
N VAL A 10 6.99 -6.75 -10.27
CA VAL A 10 6.16 -5.65 -10.82
C VAL A 10 7.04 -4.54 -11.41
N ILE A 11 8.06 -4.09 -10.66
CA ILE A 11 8.99 -3.07 -11.13
C ILE A 11 9.72 -3.52 -12.41
N ALA A 12 10.13 -4.79 -12.48
CA ALA A 12 10.74 -5.36 -13.68
C ALA A 12 9.79 -5.35 -14.88
N VAL A 13 8.52 -5.72 -14.69
CA VAL A 13 7.49 -5.68 -15.75
C VAL A 13 7.21 -4.25 -16.20
N LEU A 14 7.16 -3.27 -15.28
CA LEU A 14 6.99 -1.86 -15.66
C LEU A 14 8.16 -1.37 -16.54
N LYS A 15 9.40 -1.75 -16.19
CA LYS A 15 10.58 -1.46 -17.03
C LYS A 15 10.49 -2.12 -18.39
N GLU A 16 10.08 -3.39 -18.46
CA GLU A 16 9.86 -4.11 -19.73
C GLU A 16 8.79 -3.44 -20.60
N LYS A 17 7.72 -2.92 -19.98
CA LYS A 17 6.67 -2.14 -20.64
C LYS A 17 7.11 -0.73 -21.08
N GLY A 18 8.36 -0.34 -20.81
CA GLY A 18 8.94 0.94 -21.27
C GLY A 18 8.71 2.12 -20.33
N TYR A 19 8.29 1.89 -19.08
CA TYR A 19 8.17 2.95 -18.08
C TYR A 19 9.56 3.46 -17.69
N SER A 20 9.69 4.79 -17.62
CA SER A 20 10.90 5.44 -17.11
C SER A 20 11.04 5.28 -15.59
N ASP A 21 12.27 5.42 -15.07
CA ASP A 21 12.51 5.36 -13.63
C ASP A 21 11.68 6.42 -12.86
N SER A 22 11.45 7.61 -13.44
CA SER A 22 10.59 8.64 -12.83
C SER A 22 9.14 8.20 -12.70
N GLN A 23 8.58 7.56 -13.74
CA GLN A 23 7.21 7.05 -13.71
C GLN A 23 7.06 5.89 -12.73
N ILE A 24 8.11 5.06 -12.60
CA ILE A 24 8.14 3.97 -11.62
C ILE A 24 8.19 4.51 -10.19
N VAL A 25 8.94 5.58 -9.95
CA VAL A 25 8.97 6.27 -8.64
C VAL A 25 7.61 6.87 -8.32
N GLU A 26 7.00 7.59 -9.25
CA GLU A 26 5.65 8.16 -9.10
C GLU A 26 4.62 7.07 -8.80
N PHE A 27 4.61 5.99 -9.58
CA PHE A 27 3.76 4.83 -9.33
C PHE A 27 3.96 4.24 -7.92
N THR A 28 5.21 4.13 -7.46
CA THR A 28 5.53 3.61 -6.12
C THR A 28 4.98 4.53 -5.02
N GLN A 29 5.08 5.85 -5.22
CA GLN A 29 4.54 6.86 -4.31
C GLN A 29 3.02 6.81 -4.27
N ASP A 30 2.36 6.71 -5.42
CA ASP A 30 0.90 6.62 -5.52
C ASP A 30 0.36 5.35 -4.88
N LEU A 31 1.02 4.21 -5.12
CA LEU A 31 0.65 2.95 -4.48
C LEU A 31 0.80 3.01 -2.97
N THR A 32 1.87 3.65 -2.48
CA THR A 32 2.09 3.89 -1.05
C THR A 32 1.01 4.80 -0.46
N SER A 33 0.69 5.91 -1.13
CA SER A 33 -0.39 6.83 -0.74
C SER A 33 -1.75 6.14 -0.69
N THR A 34 -2.03 5.28 -1.67
CA THR A 34 -3.23 4.45 -1.72
C THR A 34 -3.31 3.48 -0.56
N SER A 35 -2.20 2.82 -0.22
CA SER A 35 -2.12 1.91 0.93
C SER A 35 -2.46 2.62 2.24
N PHE A 36 -1.93 3.84 2.44
CA PHE A 36 -2.23 4.66 3.60
C PHE A 36 -3.69 5.09 3.61
N SER A 37 -4.22 5.55 2.48
CA SER A 37 -5.62 6.00 2.37
C SER A 37 -6.61 4.88 2.71
N LYS A 38 -6.32 3.64 2.28
CA LYS A 38 -7.09 2.46 2.66
C LYS A 38 -7.04 2.23 4.16
N LEU A 39 -5.83 2.24 4.75
CA LEU A 39 -5.65 2.06 6.18
C LEU A 39 -6.37 3.13 7.00
N TYR A 40 -6.29 4.40 6.59
CA TYR A 40 -7.03 5.50 7.20
C TYR A 40 -8.54 5.31 7.12
N SER A 41 -9.05 4.86 5.97
CA SER A 41 -10.47 4.61 5.79
C SER A 41 -10.98 3.48 6.71
N GLU A 42 -10.22 2.38 6.81
CA GLU A 42 -10.53 1.29 7.75
C GLU A 42 -10.44 1.75 9.21
N ALA A 43 -9.45 2.60 9.53
CA ALA A 43 -9.28 3.17 10.86
C ALA A 43 -10.47 4.04 11.25
N MET A 44 -10.90 4.95 10.38
CA MET A 44 -12.04 5.83 10.64
C MET A 44 -13.33 5.07 10.93
N LEU A 45 -13.57 3.95 10.26
CA LEU A 45 -14.74 3.10 10.52
C LEU A 45 -14.69 2.41 11.90
N SER A 46 -13.50 2.29 12.49
CA SER A 46 -13.26 1.62 13.76
C SER A 46 -13.07 2.60 14.93
N PHE A 47 -13.00 3.90 14.64
CA PHE A 47 -12.68 4.95 15.61
C PHE A 47 -13.92 5.46 16.33
N THR A 48 -13.71 5.79 17.59
CA THR A 48 -14.67 6.45 18.48
C THR A 48 -14.38 7.94 18.55
N ASP A 49 -15.30 8.72 19.13
CA ASP A 49 -15.09 10.16 19.38
C ASP A 49 -13.84 10.45 20.22
N GLU A 50 -13.49 9.55 21.15
CA GLU A 50 -12.25 9.68 21.94
C GLU A 50 -10.99 9.50 21.09
N ASP A 51 -11.08 8.69 20.04
CA ASP A 51 -10.00 8.50 19.08
C ASP A 51 -9.76 9.76 18.28
N PHE A 52 -10.83 10.34 17.72
CA PHE A 52 -10.74 11.60 16.99
C PHE A 52 -10.22 12.74 17.85
N LYS A 53 -10.73 12.90 19.08
CA LYS A 53 -10.26 13.94 20.01
C LYS A 53 -8.77 13.86 20.34
N ALA A 54 -8.19 12.66 20.33
CA ALA A 54 -6.78 12.52 20.60
C ALA A 54 -5.92 12.78 19.37
N ILE A 55 -6.40 12.43 18.19
CA ILE A 55 -5.76 12.75 16.92
C ILE A 55 -5.76 14.27 16.70
N GLU A 56 -6.86 14.95 17.00
CA GLU A 56 -6.98 16.41 16.90
C GLU A 56 -6.06 17.17 17.85
N LYS A 57 -5.60 16.54 18.93
CA LYS A 57 -4.63 17.12 19.87
C LYS A 57 -3.19 17.05 19.37
N CYS A 58 -2.93 16.33 18.28
CA CYS A 58 -1.59 16.25 17.71
C CYS A 58 -1.18 17.60 17.10
N ILE A 59 0.07 17.98 17.36
CA ILE A 59 0.61 19.31 17.02
C ILE A 59 0.97 19.42 15.53
N ASP A 60 1.21 18.28 14.89
CA ASP A 60 1.61 18.18 13.50
C ASP A 60 1.09 16.88 12.87
N GLN A 61 1.18 16.81 11.54
CA GLN A 61 0.70 15.68 10.76
C GLN A 61 1.46 14.39 11.06
N ARG A 62 2.75 14.45 11.40
CA ARG A 62 3.52 13.26 11.72
C ARG A 62 3.01 12.62 13.01
N GLN A 63 2.80 13.42 14.05
CA GLN A 63 2.22 12.95 15.31
C GLN A 63 0.80 12.43 15.12
N ALA A 64 -0.01 13.11 14.30
CA ALA A 64 -1.36 12.65 13.97
C ALA A 64 -1.31 11.26 13.29
N ASN A 65 -0.41 11.06 12.33
CA ASN A 65 -0.24 9.79 11.64
C ASN A 65 0.21 8.67 12.61
N GLU A 66 1.15 8.95 13.51
CA GLU A 66 1.61 8.00 14.53
C GLU A 66 0.48 7.62 15.50
N GLU A 67 -0.31 8.60 15.95
CA GLU A 67 -1.46 8.37 16.84
C GLU A 67 -2.58 7.59 16.14
N ILE A 68 -2.85 7.87 14.86
CA ILE A 68 -3.82 7.10 14.05
C ILE A 68 -3.36 5.64 13.94
N ARG A 69 -2.09 5.37 13.64
CA ARG A 69 -1.55 4.00 13.56
C ARG A 69 -1.68 3.26 14.89
N LYS A 70 -1.40 3.93 16.00
CA LYS A 70 -1.55 3.37 17.36
C LYS A 70 -3.01 3.02 17.66
N ARG A 71 -3.94 3.92 17.35
CA ARG A 71 -5.38 3.72 17.58
C ARG A 71 -5.96 2.65 16.66
N TYR A 72 -5.53 2.59 15.41
CA TYR A 72 -5.90 1.52 14.48
C TYR A 72 -5.58 0.16 15.07
N LYS A 73 -4.35 -0.03 15.56
CA LYS A 73 -3.93 -1.26 16.22
C LYS A 73 -4.74 -1.57 17.46
N LEU A 74 -5.01 -0.57 18.29
CA LEU A 74 -5.83 -0.73 19.50
C LEU A 74 -7.26 -1.18 19.19
N ARG A 75 -7.89 -0.62 18.16
CA ARG A 75 -9.30 -0.88 17.83
C ARG A 75 -9.51 -2.14 17.00
N THR A 76 -8.58 -2.44 16.09
CA THR A 76 -8.74 -3.55 15.13
C THR A 76 -7.91 -4.79 15.50
N ASN A 77 -6.99 -4.66 16.46
CA ASN A 77 -5.96 -5.65 16.77
C ASN A 77 -5.06 -6.04 15.57
N LYS A 78 -5.04 -5.20 14.52
CA LYS A 78 -4.19 -5.38 13.34
C LYS A 78 -2.97 -4.49 13.42
N ASP A 79 -1.84 -5.01 12.96
CA ASP A 79 -0.62 -4.22 12.85
C ASP A 79 -0.62 -3.41 11.54
N PRO A 80 -0.54 -2.08 11.60
CA PRO A 80 -0.65 -1.23 10.41
C PRO A 80 0.48 -1.46 9.39
N ASP A 81 1.69 -1.83 9.84
CA ASP A 81 2.78 -2.16 8.92
C ASP A 81 2.52 -3.48 8.20
N GLN A 82 1.98 -4.47 8.92
CA GLN A 82 1.60 -5.75 8.31
C GLN A 82 0.46 -5.61 7.30
N GLU A 83 -0.54 -4.77 7.59
CA GLU A 83 -1.62 -4.53 6.63
C GLU A 83 -1.13 -3.78 5.38
N ALA A 84 -0.18 -2.86 5.52
CA ALA A 84 0.47 -2.22 4.38
C ALA A 84 1.26 -3.24 3.53
N LEU A 85 2.06 -4.11 4.16
CA LEU A 85 2.78 -5.18 3.46
C LEU A 85 1.82 -6.11 2.70
N LYS A 86 0.74 -6.56 3.34
CA LYS A 86 -0.31 -7.36 2.69
C LYS A 86 -0.94 -6.63 1.50
N PHE A 87 -1.15 -5.33 1.61
CA PHE A 87 -1.67 -4.54 0.50
C PHE A 87 -0.71 -4.58 -0.71
N PHE A 88 0.58 -4.37 -0.50
CA PHE A 88 1.58 -4.44 -1.56
C PHE A 88 1.68 -5.85 -2.18
N ASP A 89 1.66 -6.88 -1.35
CA ASP A 89 1.71 -8.27 -1.82
C ASP A 89 0.48 -8.64 -2.65
N ASN A 90 -0.72 -8.27 -2.19
CA ASN A 90 -1.96 -8.52 -2.91
C ASN A 90 -2.02 -7.74 -4.23
N PHE A 91 -1.57 -6.48 -4.21
CA PHE A 91 -1.46 -5.68 -5.42
C PHE A 91 -0.51 -6.34 -6.42
N ALA A 92 0.70 -6.72 -5.97
CA ALA A 92 1.71 -7.31 -6.83
C ALA A 92 1.26 -8.65 -7.41
N GLU A 93 0.58 -9.47 -6.61
CA GLU A 93 -0.02 -10.72 -7.07
C GLU A 93 -1.08 -10.49 -8.15
N GLY A 94 -2.03 -9.57 -7.92
CA GLY A 94 -3.06 -9.24 -8.91
C GLY A 94 -2.47 -8.71 -10.21
N PHE A 95 -1.49 -7.82 -10.12
CA PHE A 95 -0.79 -7.27 -11.28
C PHE A 95 -0.08 -8.35 -12.10
N LEU A 96 0.70 -9.22 -11.45
CA LEU A 96 1.47 -10.26 -12.13
C LEU A 96 0.56 -11.33 -12.75
N GLN A 97 -0.54 -11.69 -12.08
CA GLN A 97 -1.53 -12.59 -12.65
C GLN A 97 -2.16 -12.01 -13.92
N GLU A 98 -2.52 -10.73 -13.91
CA GLU A 98 -3.11 -10.10 -15.09
C GLU A 98 -2.10 -9.98 -16.24
N TYR A 99 -0.86 -9.59 -15.94
CA TYR A 99 0.20 -9.57 -16.94
C TYR A 99 0.48 -10.96 -17.55
N GLN A 100 0.46 -12.02 -16.75
CA GLN A 100 0.59 -13.40 -17.27
C GLN A 100 -0.54 -13.76 -18.24
N LYS A 101 -1.79 -13.34 -17.96
CA LYS A 101 -2.91 -13.52 -18.89
C LYS A 101 -2.72 -12.73 -20.17
N GLU A 102 -2.29 -11.46 -20.09
CA GLU A 102 -2.00 -10.63 -21.27
C GLU A 102 -0.97 -11.30 -22.19
N GLN A 103 0.09 -11.88 -21.62
CA GLN A 103 1.15 -12.55 -22.38
C GLN A 103 0.69 -13.87 -22.99
N ALA A 104 -0.21 -14.61 -22.33
CA ALA A 104 -0.77 -15.86 -22.85
C ALA A 104 -1.74 -15.65 -24.04
N VAL A 105 -2.29 -14.44 -24.19
CA VAL A 105 -3.30 -14.12 -25.22
C VAL A 105 -2.69 -13.47 -26.47
N LYS A 106 -1.46 -12.95 -26.42
CA LYS A 106 -0.76 -12.44 -27.62
C LYS A 106 -0.32 -13.64 -28.50
N PRO A 107 -0.91 -13.84 -29.69
CA PRO A 107 -0.42 -14.86 -30.61
C PRO A 107 0.95 -14.44 -31.14
N SER A 108 1.81 -15.44 -31.31
CA SER A 108 3.15 -15.33 -31.91
C SER A 108 3.09 -14.85 -33.36
#